data_AF-A0A814GNW3-F1
#
_entry.id   AF-A0A814GNW3-F1
#
_cell.length_a   1.000
_cell.length_b   1.000
_cell.length_c   1.000
_cell.angle_alpha   90.00
_cell.angle_beta   90.00
_cell.angle_gamma   90.00
#
_symmetry.space_group_name_H-M   'P 1'
#
loop_
_entity.id
_entity.type
_entity.pdbx_description
1 polymer ?
#
loop_
_entity_poly.entity_id
_entity_poly.type
_entity_poly.pdbx_seq_one_letter_code
_entity_poly.pdbx_strand_id
1 'polypeptide(L)'
;MTIRTRIHGFTSWTNMRLTPFDHSLSNVLMDLLRGTNMKYFLQSFTGQKNDKFTSFDDMTKEQLQTRIKWMLNELKSNKIIPNDVYLDTRLFAIRSSKHVFDLLWKLVCHDIYFLWTRIDFLSNPDEAILVQVPFTWVPVQRNEKKKINPEISQLSGFAFIQDALKEEGEMGDEEEKIDDSIKFPGSDLMKNFSLRNLEIHHVPSPKACIIQMINIQLRTVAEGKRIVFTVS
;
A
#
# COMPACT_ATOMS: atom_id res chain seq x y z
N MET A 1 -1.46 -18.06 20.52
CA MET A 1 -1.38 -16.61 20.82
C MET A 1 -2.75 -16.14 21.30
N THR A 2 -2.85 -15.44 22.43
CA THR A 2 -4.16 -15.03 22.97
C THR A 2 -4.79 -13.91 22.14
N ILE A 3 -6.12 -13.76 22.22
CA ILE A 3 -6.85 -12.65 21.59
C ILE A 3 -6.29 -11.30 22.04
N ARG A 4 -5.99 -11.15 23.34
CA ARG A 4 -5.43 -9.93 23.93
C ARG A 4 -4.10 -9.59 23.28
N THR A 5 -3.18 -10.54 23.14
CA THR A 5 -1.87 -10.32 22.52
C THR A 5 -2.01 -9.89 21.06
N ARG A 6 -2.92 -10.49 20.30
CA ARG A 6 -3.20 -10.09 18.91
C ARG A 6 -3.72 -8.66 18.80
N ILE A 7 -4.67 -8.28 19.67
CA ILE A 7 -5.19 -6.90 19.73
C ILE A 7 -4.04 -5.92 19.95
N HIS A 8 -3.18 -6.16 20.93
CA HIS A 8 -2.07 -5.25 21.22
C HIS A 8 -1.10 -5.13 20.04
N GLY A 9 -0.69 -6.26 19.45
CA GLY A 9 0.22 -6.25 18.30
C GLY A 9 -0.35 -5.49 17.08
N PHE A 10 -1.62 -5.74 16.74
CA PHE A 10 -2.26 -5.04 15.64
C PHE A 10 -2.54 -3.56 15.94
N THR A 11 -2.90 -3.21 17.18
CA THR A 11 -3.04 -1.80 17.60
C THR A 11 -1.70 -1.07 17.46
N SER A 12 -0.61 -1.62 17.97
CA SER A 12 0.72 -1.01 17.88
C SER A 12 1.16 -0.81 16.43
N TRP A 13 1.01 -1.84 15.58
CA TRP A 13 1.33 -1.72 14.16
C TRP A 13 0.43 -0.71 13.44
N THR A 14 -0.87 -0.66 13.76
CA THR A 14 -1.79 0.33 13.17
C THR A 14 -1.40 1.75 13.59
N ASN A 15 -1.01 1.96 14.84
CA ASN A 15 -0.56 3.26 15.34
C ASN A 15 0.74 3.73 14.67
N MET A 16 1.66 2.83 14.36
CA MET A 16 2.84 3.15 13.53
C MET A 16 2.43 3.77 12.18
N ARG A 17 1.40 3.22 11.53
CA ARG A 17 0.85 3.74 10.27
C ARG A 17 0.10 5.07 10.43
N LEU A 18 -0.52 5.30 11.59
CA LEU A 18 -1.33 6.50 11.88
C LEU A 18 -0.53 7.67 12.45
N THR A 19 0.71 7.43 12.90
CA THR A 19 1.58 8.46 13.49
C THR A 19 1.73 9.71 12.61
N PRO A 20 1.92 9.62 11.28
CA PRO A 20 2.04 10.80 10.41
C PRO A 20 0.79 11.68 10.33
N PHE A 21 -0.34 11.20 10.85
CA PHE A 21 -1.62 11.91 10.85
C PHE A 21 -2.04 12.34 12.26
N ASP A 22 -1.18 12.21 13.27
CA ASP A 22 -1.48 12.46 14.68
C ASP A 22 -2.71 11.68 15.20
N HIS A 23 -2.91 10.47 14.67
CA HIS A 23 -3.98 9.56 15.10
C HIS A 23 -3.41 8.38 15.87
N SER A 24 -4.16 7.91 16.87
CA SER A 24 -3.82 6.70 17.61
C SER A 24 -5.09 5.96 18.05
N LEU A 25 -4.99 4.64 18.08
CA LEU A 25 -6.02 3.72 18.53
C LEU A 25 -5.61 3.15 19.89
N SER A 26 -6.59 2.99 20.78
CA SER A 26 -6.40 2.24 22.03
C SER A 26 -6.67 0.75 21.81
N ASN A 27 -7.68 0.45 20.99
CA ASN A 27 -8.05 -0.91 20.63
C ASN A 27 -8.47 -0.96 19.15
N VAL A 28 -7.66 -1.62 18.32
CA VAL A 28 -7.92 -1.70 16.87
C VAL A 28 -9.28 -2.29 16.52
N LEU A 29 -9.83 -3.23 17.31
CA LEU A 29 -11.16 -3.78 17.02
C LEU A 29 -12.26 -2.74 17.25
N MET A 30 -12.13 -1.92 18.29
CA MET A 30 -13.16 -0.96 18.68
C MET A 30 -13.03 0.35 17.89
N ASP A 31 -11.80 0.81 17.69
CA ASP A 31 -11.51 2.18 17.29
C ASP A 31 -11.27 2.33 15.78
N LEU A 32 -10.91 1.26 15.06
CA LEU A 32 -10.61 1.34 13.63
C LEU A 32 -11.80 1.88 12.81
N LEU A 33 -13.03 1.53 13.20
CA LEU A 33 -14.27 1.99 12.58
C LEU A 33 -14.95 3.14 13.37
N ARG A 34 -14.17 3.95 14.10
CA ARG A 34 -14.65 5.14 14.80
C ARG A 34 -14.00 6.39 14.25
N GLY A 35 -14.72 7.51 14.29
CA GLY A 35 -14.22 8.79 13.83
C GLY A 35 -13.63 8.69 12.42
N THR A 36 -12.50 9.36 12.22
CA THR A 36 -11.74 9.40 10.97
C THR A 36 -10.62 8.35 10.89
N ASN A 37 -10.56 7.39 11.82
CA ASN A 37 -9.44 6.45 11.90
C ASN A 37 -9.24 5.63 10.63
N MET A 38 -10.33 5.10 10.06
CA MET A 38 -10.26 4.33 8.82
C MET A 38 -9.79 5.17 7.63
N LYS A 39 -10.19 6.44 7.56
CA LYS A 39 -9.77 7.37 6.50
C LYS A 39 -8.24 7.49 6.49
N TYR A 40 -7.67 7.86 7.63
CA TYR A 40 -6.22 8.06 7.74
C TYR A 40 -5.46 6.74 7.64
N PHE A 41 -6.05 5.64 8.11
CA PHE A 41 -5.46 4.32 7.93
C PHE A 41 -5.34 3.97 6.44
N LEU A 42 -6.39 4.16 5.64
CA LEU A 42 -6.35 3.94 4.19
C LEU A 42 -5.39 4.91 3.47
N GLN A 43 -5.40 6.18 3.87
CA GLN A 43 -4.48 7.19 3.34
C GLN A 43 -3.02 6.84 3.65
N SER A 44 -2.73 6.18 4.78
CA SER A 44 -1.37 5.75 5.12
C SER A 44 -0.78 4.74 4.13
N PHE A 45 -1.61 3.98 3.39
CA PHE A 45 -1.16 3.04 2.38
C PHE A 45 -1.19 3.58 0.97
N THR A 46 -2.06 4.54 0.68
CA THR A 46 -2.28 5.06 -0.68
C THR A 46 -1.61 6.41 -0.93
N GLY A 47 -1.32 7.18 0.14
CA GLY A 47 -0.89 8.58 0.08
C GLY A 47 -2.01 9.55 -0.34
N GLN A 48 -3.11 9.05 -0.90
CA GLN A 48 -4.19 9.84 -1.47
C GLN A 48 -5.16 10.32 -0.40
N LYS A 49 -5.49 11.62 -0.45
CA LYS A 49 -6.59 12.17 0.35
C LYS A 49 -7.89 11.61 -0.24
N ASN A 50 -8.61 10.82 0.55
CA ASN A 50 -9.86 10.24 0.12
C ASN A 50 -11.04 10.92 0.82
N ASP A 51 -11.66 11.88 0.13
CA ASP A 51 -12.79 12.65 0.67
C ASP A 51 -14.07 11.81 0.79
N LYS A 52 -14.11 10.63 0.17
CA LYS A 52 -15.22 9.67 0.33
C LYS A 52 -15.25 9.06 1.72
N PHE A 53 -14.14 9.10 2.47
CA PHE A 53 -14.08 8.61 3.84
C PHE A 53 -14.15 9.79 4.81
N THR A 54 -15.31 9.95 5.43
CA THR A 54 -15.56 10.92 6.51
C THR A 54 -15.48 10.23 7.87
N SER A 55 -16.04 10.84 8.93
CA SER A 55 -16.26 10.12 10.18
C SER A 55 -17.18 8.91 9.99
N PHE A 56 -16.89 7.82 10.68
CA PHE A 56 -17.69 6.59 10.74
C PHE A 56 -18.68 6.59 11.92
N ASP A 57 -18.68 7.65 12.72
CA ASP A 57 -19.61 7.81 13.82
C ASP A 57 -21.05 7.98 13.30
N ASP A 58 -22.02 7.48 14.06
CA ASP A 58 -23.46 7.53 13.77
C ASP A 58 -23.91 6.90 12.43
N MET A 59 -23.02 6.12 11.78
CA MET A 59 -23.39 5.39 10.56
C MET A 59 -24.24 4.15 10.88
N THR A 60 -25.24 3.92 10.04
CA THR A 60 -26.00 2.67 10.03
C THR A 60 -25.11 1.49 9.64
N LYS A 61 -25.53 0.26 10.00
CA LYS A 61 -24.79 -0.97 9.66
C LYS A 61 -24.61 -1.15 8.14
N GLU A 62 -25.55 -0.68 7.33
CA GLU A 62 -25.49 -0.76 5.86
C GLU A 62 -24.51 0.28 5.28
N GLN A 63 -24.51 1.49 5.82
CA GLN A 63 -23.53 2.52 5.46
C GLN A 63 -22.12 2.06 5.81
N LEU A 64 -21.90 1.50 7.01
CA LEU A 64 -20.60 0.94 7.42
C LEU A 64 -20.13 -0.15 6.44
N GLN A 65 -21.00 -1.11 6.10
CA GLN A 65 -20.68 -2.16 5.14
C GLN A 65 -20.29 -1.59 3.76
N THR A 66 -21.00 -0.56 3.30
CA THR A 66 -20.71 0.11 2.03
C THR A 66 -19.34 0.79 2.06
N ARG A 67 -19.01 1.52 3.13
CA ARG A 67 -17.69 2.16 3.29
C ARG A 67 -16.57 1.12 3.35
N ILE A 68 -16.78 0.01 4.07
CA ILE A 68 -15.81 -1.08 4.12
C ILE A 68 -15.58 -1.68 2.73
N LYS A 69 -16.65 -1.89 1.95
CA LYS A 69 -16.55 -2.37 0.57
C LYS A 69 -15.74 -1.41 -0.30
N TRP A 70 -15.96 -0.11 -0.18
CA TRP A 70 -15.18 0.90 -0.91
C TRP A 70 -13.71 0.87 -0.51
N MET A 71 -13.41 0.70 0.78
CA MET A 71 -12.03 0.60 1.26
C MET A 71 -11.34 -0.63 0.65
N LEU A 72 -12.02 -1.78 0.63
CA LEU A 72 -11.45 -2.99 0.01
C LEU A 72 -11.17 -2.79 -1.47
N ASN A 73 -12.07 -2.12 -2.19
CA ASN A 73 -11.86 -1.80 -3.60
C ASN A 73 -10.67 -0.86 -3.79
N GLU A 74 -10.49 0.14 -2.91
CA GLU A 74 -9.36 1.06 -2.94
C GLU A 74 -8.02 0.34 -2.68
N LEU A 75 -7.99 -0.60 -1.72
CA LEU A 75 -6.81 -1.41 -1.44
C LEU A 75 -6.45 -2.32 -2.62
N LYS A 76 -7.46 -2.85 -3.33
CA LYS A 76 -7.30 -3.67 -4.53
C LYS A 76 -6.83 -2.86 -5.73
N SER A 77 -7.44 -1.70 -5.99
CA SER A 77 -7.07 -0.83 -7.12
C SER A 77 -5.63 -0.33 -7.02
N ASN A 78 -5.15 -0.10 -5.79
CA ASN A 78 -3.78 0.30 -5.52
C ASN A 78 -2.79 -0.88 -5.40
N LYS A 79 -3.24 -2.12 -5.69
CA LYS A 79 -2.43 -3.35 -5.60
C LYS A 79 -1.80 -3.60 -4.21
N ILE A 80 -2.41 -3.08 -3.15
CA ILE A 80 -1.97 -3.29 -1.75
C ILE A 80 -2.37 -4.70 -1.29
N ILE A 81 -3.58 -5.13 -1.67
CA ILE A 81 -4.05 -6.50 -1.46
C ILE A 81 -4.44 -7.14 -2.81
N PRO A 82 -4.30 -8.47 -2.95
CA PRO A 82 -4.72 -9.18 -4.14
C PRO A 82 -6.23 -9.10 -4.42
N ASN A 83 -6.62 -9.17 -5.70
CA ASN A 83 -8.01 -9.02 -6.15
C ASN A 83 -8.93 -10.17 -5.71
N ASP A 84 -8.37 -11.36 -5.56
CA ASP A 84 -9.03 -12.60 -5.10
C ASP A 84 -9.32 -12.60 -3.58
N VAL A 85 -8.76 -11.65 -2.83
CA VAL A 85 -9.05 -11.53 -1.39
C VAL A 85 -10.54 -11.23 -1.17
N TYR A 86 -11.22 -12.18 -0.53
CA TYR A 86 -12.59 -12.03 -0.07
C TYR A 86 -12.63 -11.69 1.43
N LEU A 87 -13.47 -10.72 1.77
CA LEU A 87 -13.74 -10.32 3.15
C LEU A 87 -15.25 -10.07 3.30
N ASP A 88 -15.88 -10.77 4.25
CA ASP A 88 -17.28 -10.49 4.61
C ASP A 88 -17.37 -9.12 5.30
N THR A 89 -17.91 -8.13 4.57
CA THR A 89 -18.03 -6.74 5.04
C THR A 89 -19.03 -6.60 6.18
N ARG A 90 -20.03 -7.47 6.27
CA ARG A 90 -21.00 -7.49 7.39
C ARG A 90 -20.31 -7.93 8.67
N LEU A 91 -19.51 -9.00 8.61
CA LEU A 91 -18.75 -9.48 9.76
C LEU A 91 -17.65 -8.49 10.17
N PHE A 92 -17.05 -7.79 9.22
CA PHE A 92 -16.11 -6.71 9.51
C PHE A 92 -16.80 -5.51 10.19
N ALA A 93 -17.99 -5.10 9.71
CA ALA A 93 -18.75 -3.98 10.27
C ALA A 93 -19.15 -4.20 11.74
N ILE A 94 -19.43 -5.45 12.14
CA ILE A 94 -19.68 -5.82 13.53
C ILE A 94 -18.39 -6.08 14.33
N ARG A 95 -17.21 -5.71 13.80
CA ARG A 95 -15.90 -5.83 14.44
C ARG A 95 -15.50 -7.27 14.78
N SER A 96 -15.89 -8.23 13.92
CA SER A 96 -15.47 -9.63 14.08
C SER A 96 -13.94 -9.71 14.07
N SER A 97 -13.36 -10.18 15.17
CA SER A 97 -11.91 -10.24 15.36
C SER A 97 -11.21 -11.04 14.27
N LYS A 98 -11.84 -12.13 13.81
CA LYS A 98 -11.34 -12.94 12.69
C LYS A 98 -11.19 -12.10 11.42
N HIS A 99 -12.26 -11.42 10.99
CA HIS A 99 -12.26 -10.65 9.75
C HIS A 99 -11.38 -9.41 9.83
N VAL A 100 -11.37 -8.71 10.98
CA VAL A 100 -10.50 -7.56 11.18
C VAL A 100 -9.03 -8.00 11.11
N PHE A 101 -8.63 -9.01 11.85
CA PHE A 101 -7.24 -9.48 11.83
C PHE A 101 -6.83 -10.09 10.50
N ASP A 102 -7.72 -10.77 9.79
CA ASP A 102 -7.42 -11.35 8.48
C ASP A 102 -7.10 -10.28 7.43
N LEU A 103 -7.73 -9.10 7.52
CA LEU A 103 -7.38 -7.95 6.68
C LEU A 103 -6.08 -7.30 7.17
N LEU A 104 -5.97 -6.99 8.47
CA LEU A 104 -4.77 -6.33 9.01
C LEU A 104 -3.52 -7.18 8.78
N TRP A 105 -3.61 -8.51 8.86
CA TRP A 105 -2.48 -9.39 8.55
C TRP A 105 -2.02 -9.28 7.11
N LYS A 106 -2.94 -9.18 6.14
CA LYS A 106 -2.58 -8.97 4.73
C LYS A 106 -1.86 -7.64 4.52
N LEU A 107 -2.29 -6.60 5.22
CA LEU A 107 -1.64 -5.30 5.20
C LEU A 107 -0.26 -5.33 5.88
N VAL A 108 -0.10 -6.07 6.99
CA VAL A 108 1.21 -6.33 7.60
C VAL A 108 2.13 -7.07 6.62
N CYS A 109 1.63 -8.07 5.88
CA CYS A 109 2.40 -8.74 4.83
C CYS A 109 2.85 -7.78 3.74
N HIS A 110 1.98 -6.89 3.28
CA HIS A 110 2.34 -5.82 2.35
C HIS A 110 3.50 -4.96 2.89
N ASP A 111 3.48 -4.60 4.17
CA ASP A 111 4.55 -3.80 4.79
C ASP A 111 5.87 -4.56 4.90
N ILE A 112 5.80 -5.87 5.20
CA ILE A 112 6.97 -6.74 5.20
C ILE A 112 7.60 -6.77 3.81
N TYR A 113 6.80 -6.88 2.73
CA TYR A 113 7.31 -6.83 1.37
C TYR A 113 7.88 -5.46 0.99
N PHE A 114 7.21 -4.39 1.42
CA PHE A 114 7.67 -3.03 1.22
C PHE A 114 9.06 -2.79 1.85
N LEU A 115 9.28 -3.28 3.08
CA LEU A 115 10.59 -3.21 3.72
C LEU A 115 11.61 -4.12 3.06
N TRP A 116 11.23 -5.35 2.76
CA TRP A 116 12.15 -6.34 2.20
C TRP A 116 12.69 -5.95 0.83
N THR A 117 11.88 -5.29 -0.01
CA THR A 117 12.35 -4.74 -1.30
C THR A 117 13.35 -3.60 -1.14
N ARG A 118 13.42 -2.96 0.03
CA ARG A 118 14.27 -1.79 0.34
C ARG A 118 15.40 -2.10 1.32
N ILE A 119 15.49 -3.33 1.80
CA ILE A 119 16.43 -3.69 2.85
C ILE A 119 17.88 -3.41 2.44
N ASP A 120 18.21 -3.59 1.16
CA ASP A 120 19.57 -3.38 0.65
C ASP A 120 19.96 -1.88 0.70
N PHE A 121 19.00 -0.96 0.50
CA PHE A 121 19.20 0.47 0.75
C PHE A 121 19.28 0.78 2.25
N LEU A 122 18.35 0.25 3.05
CA LEU A 122 18.26 0.53 4.49
C LEU A 122 19.44 -0.06 5.29
N SER A 123 20.15 -1.04 4.72
CA SER A 123 21.36 -1.65 5.30
C SER A 123 22.65 -1.04 4.74
N ASN A 124 22.59 0.08 4.00
CA ASN A 124 23.79 0.70 3.45
C ASN A 124 24.67 1.27 4.59
N PRO A 125 25.98 0.96 4.63
CA PRO A 125 26.88 1.47 5.66
C PRO A 125 27.17 2.97 5.55
N ASP A 126 26.92 3.59 4.39
CA ASP A 126 27.13 5.03 4.21
C ASP A 126 25.91 5.83 4.67
N GLU A 127 26.05 6.47 5.83
CA GLU A 127 25.02 7.33 6.41
C GLU A 127 24.63 8.50 5.48
N ALA A 128 25.56 9.00 4.66
CA ALA A 128 25.28 10.09 3.73
C ALA A 128 24.27 9.68 2.65
N ILE A 129 24.20 8.39 2.31
CA ILE A 129 23.22 7.84 1.37
C ILE A 129 21.84 7.71 2.05
N LEU A 130 21.81 7.26 3.31
CA LEU A 130 20.56 7.06 4.05
C LEU A 130 19.79 8.37 4.28
N VAL A 131 20.49 9.50 4.42
CA VAL A 131 19.89 10.81 4.67
C VAL A 131 19.34 11.47 3.39
N GLN A 132 19.74 11.00 2.20
CA GLN A 132 19.27 11.59 0.92
C GLN A 132 17.78 11.39 0.68
N VAL A 133 17.21 10.27 1.17
CA VAL A 133 15.80 9.94 0.99
C VAL A 133 15.20 9.60 2.35
N PRO A 134 14.33 10.47 2.91
CA PRO A 134 13.69 10.17 4.18
C PRO A 134 12.79 8.95 4.02
N PHE A 135 13.01 7.95 4.88
CA PHE A 135 12.13 6.79 4.91
C PHE A 135 10.75 7.20 5.41
N THR A 136 9.73 6.91 4.60
CA THR A 136 8.32 7.14 4.95
C THR A 136 7.49 5.91 4.62
N TRP A 137 6.58 5.59 5.53
CA TRP A 137 5.55 4.57 5.31
C TRP A 137 4.46 5.03 4.35
N VAL A 138 4.22 6.34 4.29
CA VAL A 138 3.15 6.94 3.49
C VAL A 138 3.70 7.21 2.08
N PRO A 139 3.11 6.61 1.04
CA PRO A 139 3.50 6.92 -0.33
C PRO A 139 3.31 8.39 -0.68
N VAL A 140 4.12 8.88 -1.64
CA VAL A 140 3.87 10.20 -2.24
C VAL A 140 2.60 10.10 -3.07
N GLN A 141 1.81 11.17 -3.03
CA GLN A 141 0.64 11.28 -3.88
C GLN A 141 1.05 11.11 -5.33
N ARG A 142 0.46 10.13 -6.01
CA ARG A 142 0.52 10.08 -7.47
C ARG A 142 -0.09 11.38 -7.96
N ASN A 143 0.74 12.27 -8.53
CA ASN A 143 0.23 13.39 -9.30
C ASN A 143 -0.61 12.76 -10.42
N GLU A 144 -1.93 12.86 -10.31
CA GLU A 144 -2.80 12.53 -11.42
C GLU A 144 -2.31 13.39 -12.59
N LYS A 145 -1.82 12.75 -13.66
CA LYS A 145 -1.62 13.45 -14.92
C LYS A 145 -2.98 14.02 -15.27
N LYS A 146 -3.19 15.32 -15.01
CA LYS A 146 -4.37 16.03 -15.49
C LYS A 146 -4.44 15.73 -16.98
N LYS A 147 -5.46 14.99 -17.42
CA LYS A 147 -5.83 14.97 -18.83
C LYS A 147 -6.12 16.42 -19.14
N ILE A 148 -5.22 17.08 -19.86
CA ILE A 148 -5.48 18.38 -20.45
C ILE A 148 -6.57 18.06 -21.47
N ASN A 149 -7.84 18.29 -21.10
CA ASN A 149 -8.90 18.36 -22.10
C ASN A 149 -8.56 19.61 -22.92
N PRO A 150 -8.20 19.48 -24.22
CA PRO A 150 -8.09 20.66 -25.05
C PRO A 150 -9.48 21.29 -25.06
N GLU A 151 -9.56 22.57 -24.65
CA GLU A 151 -10.80 23.34 -24.72
C GLU A 151 -11.34 23.23 -26.14
N ILE A 152 -12.53 22.65 -26.27
CA ILE A 152 -13.28 22.63 -27.52
C ILE A 152 -13.69 24.08 -27.77
N SER A 153 -12.85 24.81 -28.52
CA SER A 153 -13.17 26.13 -29.02
C SER A 153 -14.34 25.99 -30.00
N GLN A 154 -15.50 26.51 -29.61
CA GLN A 154 -16.77 26.42 -30.34
C GLN A 154 -16.81 27.21 -31.66
N LEU A 155 -15.67 27.45 -32.31
CA LEU A 155 -15.54 28.33 -33.46
C LEU A 155 -14.76 27.74 -34.65
N SER A 156 -14.66 26.41 -34.73
CA SER A 156 -14.11 25.74 -35.94
C SER A 156 -15.07 24.67 -36.43
N GLY A 157 -16.20 25.12 -36.98
CA GLY A 157 -17.04 24.28 -37.83
C GLY A 157 -16.32 24.04 -39.17
N PHE A 158 -16.42 22.80 -39.66
CA PHE A 158 -16.06 22.31 -41.01
C PHE A 158 -14.72 21.57 -41.25
N ALA A 159 -13.85 21.35 -40.26
CA ALA A 159 -12.65 20.51 -40.47
C ALA A 159 -12.71 19.08 -39.86
N PHE A 160 -13.70 18.78 -39.01
CA PHE A 160 -13.68 17.59 -38.14
C PHE A 160 -13.96 16.23 -38.81
N ILE A 161 -14.45 16.19 -40.05
CA ILE A 161 -14.89 14.92 -40.65
C ILE A 161 -13.70 14.14 -41.25
N GLN A 162 -12.58 14.81 -41.57
CA GLN A 162 -11.47 14.14 -42.26
C GLN A 162 -10.44 13.49 -41.32
N ASP A 163 -10.31 13.98 -40.08
CA ASP A 163 -9.43 13.35 -39.06
C ASP A 163 -10.14 12.23 -38.28
N ALA A 164 -11.46 12.32 -38.09
CA ALA A 164 -12.23 11.28 -37.40
C ALA A 164 -12.32 9.94 -38.16
N LEU A 165 -11.97 9.91 -39.45
CA LEU A 165 -11.94 8.71 -40.28
C LEU A 165 -10.53 8.12 -40.47
N LYS A 166 -9.48 8.74 -39.91
CA LYS A 166 -8.11 8.23 -39.98
C LYS A 166 -7.61 7.53 -38.72
N GLU A 167 -8.33 7.63 -37.60
CA GLU A 167 -7.92 7.00 -36.33
C GLU A 167 -8.49 5.59 -36.07
N GLU A 168 -9.25 5.00 -37.00
CA GLU A 168 -9.77 3.62 -36.82
C GLU A 168 -8.83 2.50 -37.29
N GLY A 169 -7.56 2.78 -37.57
CA GLY A 169 -6.66 1.74 -38.07
C GLY A 169 -5.20 1.98 -37.76
N GLU A 170 -4.80 1.74 -36.51
CA GLU A 170 -3.44 1.27 -36.17
C GLU A 170 -3.44 0.73 -34.72
N MET A 171 -3.81 -0.55 -34.58
CA MET A 171 -3.39 -1.36 -33.44
C MET A 171 -1.88 -1.57 -33.56
N GLY A 172 -1.12 -0.68 -32.92
CA GLY A 172 0.30 -0.88 -32.63
C GLY A 172 0.45 -1.46 -31.23
N ASP A 173 0.90 -2.72 -31.17
CA ASP A 173 1.37 -3.39 -29.97
C ASP A 173 2.53 -2.58 -29.33
N GLU A 174 2.21 -1.70 -28.38
CA GLU A 174 3.21 -1.17 -27.46
C GLU A 174 3.18 -2.00 -26.17
N GLU A 175 4.19 -2.86 -26.06
CA GLU A 175 4.56 -3.65 -24.90
C GLU A 175 4.25 -2.91 -23.59
N GLU A 176 3.31 -3.46 -22.81
CA GLU A 176 3.07 -3.09 -21.41
C GLU A 176 4.35 -3.33 -20.59
N LYS A 177 5.26 -2.35 -20.58
CA LYS A 177 6.33 -2.28 -19.59
C LYS A 177 5.69 -2.06 -18.23
N ILE A 178 5.60 -3.15 -17.48
CA ILE A 178 5.25 -3.19 -16.07
C ILE A 178 6.27 -2.35 -15.28
N ASP A 179 6.00 -1.06 -15.10
CA ASP A 179 6.67 -0.25 -14.07
C ASP A 179 5.71 0.79 -13.48
N ASP A 180 4.81 0.31 -12.63
CA ASP A 180 3.96 1.17 -11.78
C ASP A 180 3.94 0.68 -10.33
N SER A 181 5.10 0.20 -9.86
CA SER A 181 5.37 0.11 -8.42
C SER A 181 5.27 1.53 -7.84
N ILE A 182 4.47 1.67 -6.78
CA ILE A 182 4.10 2.91 -6.12
C ILE A 182 5.28 3.91 -6.09
N LYS A 183 5.12 5.11 -6.68
CA LYS A 183 6.18 6.13 -6.75
C LYS A 183 6.36 6.79 -5.38
N PHE A 184 7.41 6.40 -4.67
CA PHE A 184 7.82 6.98 -3.39
C PHE A 184 8.79 8.16 -3.60
N PRO A 185 9.03 9.01 -2.58
CA PRO A 185 10.03 10.07 -2.69
C PRO A 185 11.39 9.42 -2.95
N GLY A 186 12.17 9.97 -3.88
CA GLY A 186 13.47 9.39 -4.25
C GLY A 186 13.40 8.06 -5.00
N SER A 187 12.24 7.68 -5.56
CA SER A 187 12.11 6.45 -6.37
C SER A 187 13.12 6.37 -7.53
N ASP A 188 13.55 7.52 -8.08
CA ASP A 188 14.59 7.58 -9.11
C ASP A 188 16.01 7.32 -8.57
N LEU A 189 16.30 7.69 -7.32
CA LEU A 189 17.55 7.33 -6.63
C LEU A 189 17.52 5.88 -6.16
N MET A 190 16.35 5.38 -5.76
CA MET A 190 16.14 4.00 -5.33
C MET A 190 16.30 2.99 -6.48
N LYS A 191 16.18 3.40 -7.75
CA LYS A 191 16.52 2.57 -8.92
C LYS A 191 18.02 2.25 -9.00
N ASN A 192 18.88 3.09 -8.42
CA ASN A 192 20.34 2.87 -8.40
C ASN A 192 20.74 1.85 -7.33
N PHE A 193 19.88 1.63 -6.33
CA PHE A 193 20.02 0.53 -5.39
C PHE A 193 19.22 -0.65 -5.95
N SER A 194 19.73 -1.87 -5.84
CA SER A 194 19.02 -3.05 -6.35
C SER A 194 17.73 -3.26 -5.56
N LEU A 195 16.65 -2.56 -5.94
CA LEU A 195 15.31 -3.02 -5.64
C LEU A 195 15.26 -4.43 -6.20
N ARG A 196 14.96 -5.41 -5.35
CA ARG A 196 14.87 -6.80 -5.78
C ARG A 196 13.78 -6.88 -6.84
N ASN A 197 14.21 -6.90 -8.10
CA ASN A 197 13.34 -7.00 -9.26
C ASN A 197 12.67 -8.37 -9.19
N LEU A 198 11.40 -8.38 -8.77
CA LEU A 198 10.62 -9.59 -8.73
C LEU A 198 9.35 -9.41 -9.50
N GLU A 199 9.12 -10.37 -10.39
CA GLU A 199 7.82 -10.61 -10.96
C GLU A 199 6.80 -10.82 -9.83
N ILE A 200 5.63 -10.19 -9.96
CA ILE A 200 4.54 -10.17 -8.97
C ILE A 200 4.11 -11.61 -8.56
N HIS A 201 4.42 -12.62 -9.37
CA HIS A 201 4.11 -14.03 -9.14
C HIS A 201 5.20 -14.84 -8.41
N HIS A 202 6.38 -14.25 -8.15
CA HIS A 202 7.50 -14.89 -7.44
C HIS A 202 7.84 -14.21 -6.11
N VAL A 203 6.89 -13.49 -5.51
CA VAL A 203 7.09 -12.84 -4.20
C VAL A 203 7.26 -13.93 -3.11
N PRO A 204 8.39 -13.95 -2.37
CA PRO A 204 8.60 -14.92 -1.30
C PRO A 204 7.53 -14.82 -0.22
N SER A 205 7.35 -15.87 0.59
CA SER A 205 6.44 -15.76 1.75
C SER A 205 6.89 -14.65 2.73
N PRO A 206 5.99 -14.03 3.51
CA PRO A 206 6.36 -12.99 4.48
C PRO A 206 7.42 -13.48 5.48
N LYS A 207 7.34 -14.76 5.87
CA LYS A 207 8.33 -15.43 6.72
C LYS A 207 9.70 -15.47 6.06
N ALA A 208 9.77 -15.83 4.77
CA ALA A 208 11.03 -15.84 4.03
C ALA A 208 11.62 -14.43 3.90
N CYS A 209 10.78 -13.42 3.63
CA CYS A 209 11.21 -12.02 3.62
C CYS A 209 11.83 -11.60 4.95
N ILE A 210 11.16 -11.88 6.07
CA ILE A 210 11.68 -11.58 7.42
C ILE A 210 13.03 -12.26 7.67
N ILE A 211 13.13 -13.56 7.39
CA ILE A 211 14.37 -14.33 7.61
C ILE A 211 15.51 -13.74 6.78
N GLN A 212 15.24 -13.33 5.54
CA GLN A 212 16.25 -12.69 4.70
C GLN A 212 16.67 -11.32 5.25
N MET A 213 15.72 -10.47 5.67
CA MET A 213 16.06 -9.17 6.28
C MET A 213 16.92 -9.34 7.53
N ILE A 214 16.57 -10.28 8.41
CA ILE A 214 17.36 -10.60 9.61
C ILE A 214 18.77 -11.05 9.22
N ASN A 215 18.89 -11.95 8.24
CA ASN A 215 20.20 -12.43 7.80
C ASN A 215 21.08 -11.34 7.18
N ILE A 216 20.50 -10.35 6.50
CA ILE A 216 21.24 -9.21 5.96
C ILE A 216 21.78 -8.36 7.10
N GLN A 217 20.93 -8.01 8.07
CA GLN A 217 21.31 -7.23 9.24
C GLN A 217 22.32 -7.95 10.15
N LEU A 218 22.26 -9.28 10.22
CA LEU A 218 23.28 -10.03 10.96
C LEU A 218 24.63 -10.01 10.26
N ARG A 219 24.69 -9.98 8.93
CA ARG A 219 25.96 -9.91 8.20
C ARG A 219 26.65 -8.55 8.33
N THR A 220 25.91 -7.49 8.62
CA THR A 220 26.48 -6.15 8.80
C THR A 220 27.07 -5.95 10.20
N VAL A 221 26.74 -6.79 11.18
CA VAL A 221 27.34 -6.77 12.53
C VAL A 221 28.47 -7.78 12.69
N ALA A 222 29.56 -7.37 13.33
CA ALA A 222 30.81 -8.14 13.44
C ALA A 222 30.66 -9.54 14.07
N GLU A 223 29.62 -9.77 14.89
CA GLU A 223 29.37 -11.04 15.59
C GLU A 223 28.39 -11.98 14.85
N GLY A 224 27.79 -11.55 13.73
CA GLY A 224 26.67 -12.26 13.12
C GLY A 224 27.07 -13.44 12.25
N LYS A 225 27.39 -14.58 12.88
CA LYS A 225 27.37 -15.87 12.17
C LYS A 225 25.94 -16.16 11.69
N ARG A 226 25.82 -16.36 10.37
CA ARG A 226 24.60 -16.62 9.59
C ARG A 226 23.69 -17.65 10.28
N ILE A 227 22.47 -17.25 10.66
CA ILE A 227 21.49 -18.18 11.26
C ILE A 227 20.85 -18.99 10.13
N VAL A 228 21.02 -20.31 10.16
CA VAL A 228 20.37 -21.25 9.24
C VAL A 228 19.19 -21.89 9.98
N PHE A 229 17.97 -21.50 9.62
CA PHE A 229 16.76 -22.21 10.08
C PHE A 229 16.48 -23.36 9.12
N THR A 230 16.60 -24.60 9.57
CA THR A 230 16.08 -25.77 8.86
C THR A 230 14.56 -25.79 8.97
N VAL A 231 13.87 -25.67 7.83
CA VAL A 231 12.41 -25.79 7.77
C VAL A 231 12.10 -27.28 7.65
N SER A 232 11.66 -27.88 8.74
CA SER A 232 11.01 -29.20 8.78
C SER A 232 9.51 -29.05 8.52
#